data_AF-A0A2M7TXJ0-F1
#
_entry.id   AF-A0A2M7TXJ0-F1
#
_cell.length_a   1.000
_cell.length_b   1.000
_cell.length_c   1.000
_cell.angle_alpha   90.00
_cell.angle_beta   90.00
_cell.angle_gamma   90.00
#
_symmetry.space_group_name_H-M   'P 1'
#
loop_
_entity.id
_entity.type
_entity.pdbx_description
1 polymer ?
#
loop_
_entity_poly.entity_id
_entity_poly.type
_entity_poly.pdbx_seq_one_letter_code
_entity_poly.pdbx_strand_id
1 'polypeptide(L)'
;TGSCNKIVGGIQRFEAAQAAKVTQLPAYLLEKVESSMDLLNVVAAYYSPLTLIDKANLIGIARKMGFTKTQIAEGLFDALEIPPQAHLMNDYLFLLKLPGELQQLIVDKDLSLKRALIFQRAEAHLDWVVQLIQNLHLGINMTAEIIQNIWEMAQRDDTDFRTKAQQMGLWDIAREGIDDPRPVVMDIREKINAARMPHLTAAEETLKQTIKAAKIPENVKVKWDPYFEKQGLEMTFHAKDLEELQKILRGLSDANLEPVFDQI
;
A
#
# COMPACT_ATOMS: atom_id res chain seq x y z
N THR A 1 -32.73 -44.89 -10.75
CA THR A 1 -31.54 -44.02 -10.67
C THR A 1 -31.98 -42.67 -10.17
N GLY A 2 -31.76 -42.36 -8.89
CA GLY A 2 -32.22 -41.10 -8.31
C GLY A 2 -31.39 -39.93 -8.83
N SER A 3 -32.04 -38.93 -9.39
CA SER A 3 -31.42 -37.65 -9.74
C SER A 3 -30.84 -37.01 -8.48
N CYS A 4 -29.54 -36.77 -8.45
CA CYS A 4 -28.85 -36.12 -7.34
C CYS A 4 -28.69 -34.63 -7.66
N ASN A 5 -29.35 -33.76 -6.89
CA ASN A 5 -29.18 -32.31 -7.00
C ASN A 5 -27.93 -31.88 -6.22
N LYS A 6 -27.09 -31.03 -6.82
CA LYS A 6 -25.95 -30.41 -6.13
C LYS A 6 -26.32 -29.01 -5.65
N ILE A 7 -25.90 -28.67 -4.44
CA ILE A 7 -26.12 -27.34 -3.87
C ILE A 7 -25.08 -26.40 -4.44
N VAL A 8 -25.52 -25.30 -5.04
CA VAL A 8 -24.66 -24.28 -5.63
C VAL A 8 -24.52 -23.05 -4.72
N GLY A 9 -25.57 -22.71 -3.96
CA GLY A 9 -25.58 -21.57 -3.06
C GLY A 9 -26.41 -21.83 -1.80
N GLY A 10 -26.22 -20.99 -0.78
CA GLY A 10 -26.94 -21.09 0.49
C GLY A 10 -26.51 -22.25 1.39
N ILE A 11 -25.24 -22.68 1.31
CA ILE A 11 -24.68 -23.82 2.06
C ILE A 11 -24.99 -23.73 3.56
N GLN A 12 -24.73 -22.58 4.21
CA GLN A 12 -25.02 -22.41 5.64
C GLN A 12 -26.51 -22.55 5.98
N ARG A 13 -27.42 -22.09 5.09
CA ARG A 13 -28.87 -22.27 5.27
C ARG A 13 -29.25 -23.74 5.12
N PHE A 14 -28.62 -24.44 4.18
CA PHE A 14 -28.82 -25.88 4.01
C PHE A 14 -28.32 -26.67 5.23
N GLU A 15 -27.13 -26.37 5.75
CA GLU A 15 -26.57 -26.99 6.95
C GLU A 15 -27.43 -26.70 8.19
N ALA A 16 -27.87 -25.46 8.37
CA ALA A 16 -28.77 -25.09 9.47
C ALA A 16 -30.11 -25.84 9.39
N ALA A 17 -30.67 -25.98 8.18
CA ALA A 17 -31.89 -26.74 7.96
C ALA A 17 -31.70 -28.24 8.22
N GLN A 18 -30.54 -28.79 7.85
CA GLN A 18 -30.18 -30.17 8.17
C GLN A 18 -30.08 -30.38 9.69
N ALA A 19 -29.45 -29.46 10.41
CA ALA A 19 -29.36 -29.48 11.88
C ALA A 19 -30.75 -29.37 12.54
N ALA A 20 -31.64 -28.56 11.95
CA ALA A 20 -33.03 -28.41 12.38
C ALA A 20 -33.96 -29.56 11.95
N LYS A 21 -33.43 -30.60 11.27
CA LYS A 21 -34.17 -31.76 10.75
C LYS A 21 -35.32 -31.37 9.81
N VAL A 22 -35.18 -30.26 9.09
CA VAL A 22 -36.13 -29.84 8.06
C VAL A 22 -36.02 -30.80 6.88
N THR A 23 -37.14 -31.40 6.47
CA THR A 23 -37.17 -32.42 5.41
C THR A 23 -37.42 -31.84 4.01
N GLN A 24 -37.85 -30.58 3.92
CA GLN A 24 -38.11 -29.89 2.65
C GLN A 24 -37.63 -28.43 2.73
N LEU A 25 -36.91 -27.99 1.71
CA LEU A 25 -36.43 -26.62 1.60
C LEU A 25 -36.89 -25.98 0.29
N PRO A 26 -37.31 -24.71 0.32
CA PRO A 26 -37.49 -23.97 -0.92
C PRO A 26 -36.13 -23.81 -1.60
N ALA A 27 -36.05 -24.21 -2.86
CA ALA A 27 -34.85 -24.12 -3.67
C ALA A 27 -35.21 -23.70 -5.09
N TYR A 28 -34.33 -22.91 -5.72
CA TYR A 28 -34.38 -22.68 -7.15
C TYR A 28 -33.61 -23.80 -7.86
N LEU A 29 -34.29 -24.55 -8.70
CA LEU A 29 -33.68 -25.62 -9.48
C LEU A 29 -33.13 -25.04 -10.79
N LEU A 30 -31.83 -25.16 -10.99
CA LEU A 30 -31.20 -24.92 -12.28
C LEU A 30 -31.33 -26.21 -13.09
N GLU A 31 -32.37 -26.28 -13.92
CA GLU A 31 -32.75 -27.51 -14.64
C GLU A 31 -31.69 -27.97 -15.65
N LYS A 32 -30.88 -27.05 -16.18
CA LYS A 32 -29.78 -27.37 -17.09
C LYS A 32 -28.69 -26.31 -17.02
N VAL A 33 -27.48 -26.76 -16.72
CA VAL A 33 -26.25 -25.97 -16.93
C VAL A 33 -25.56 -26.63 -18.13
N GLU A 34 -25.47 -25.91 -19.25
CA GLU A 34 -24.94 -26.47 -20.50
C GLU A 34 -23.42 -26.62 -20.47
N SER A 35 -22.74 -25.74 -19.73
CA SER A 35 -21.29 -25.79 -19.56
C SER A 35 -20.86 -25.41 -18.14
N SER A 36 -19.66 -25.85 -17.75
CA SER A 36 -19.03 -25.40 -16.52
C SER A 36 -18.82 -23.88 -16.44
N MET A 37 -18.74 -23.18 -17.59
CA MET A 37 -18.65 -21.72 -17.63
C MET A 37 -19.97 -21.06 -17.22
N ASP A 38 -21.10 -21.60 -17.67
CA ASP A 38 -22.42 -21.09 -17.30
C ASP A 38 -22.65 -21.19 -15.79
N LEU A 39 -22.18 -22.28 -15.17
CA LEU A 39 -22.24 -22.42 -13.71
C LEU A 39 -21.46 -21.31 -13.00
N LEU A 40 -20.25 -20.98 -13.48
CA LEU A 40 -19.44 -19.92 -12.90
C LEU A 40 -20.11 -18.55 -13.05
N ASN A 41 -20.76 -18.28 -14.19
CA ASN A 41 -21.53 -17.07 -14.41
C ASN A 41 -22.74 -16.97 -13.46
N VAL A 42 -23.47 -18.07 -13.26
CA VAL A 42 -24.58 -18.09 -12.28
C VAL A 42 -24.08 -17.86 -10.86
N VAL A 43 -22.95 -18.47 -10.48
CA VAL A 43 -22.33 -18.26 -9.17
C VAL A 43 -21.90 -16.81 -9.00
N ALA A 44 -21.26 -16.21 -10.00
CA ALA A 44 -20.84 -14.81 -9.96
C ALA A 44 -22.03 -13.87 -9.76
N ALA A 45 -23.12 -14.09 -10.50
CA ALA A 45 -24.35 -13.30 -10.36
C ALA A 45 -25.02 -13.49 -8.99
N TYR A 46 -25.04 -14.71 -8.45
CA TYR A 46 -25.70 -15.01 -7.18
C TYR A 46 -25.01 -14.36 -5.98
N TYR A 47 -23.68 -14.27 -6.00
CA TYR A 47 -22.87 -13.72 -4.90
C TYR A 47 -22.50 -12.25 -5.09
N SER A 48 -23.03 -11.58 -6.11
CA SER A 48 -22.79 -10.15 -6.35
C SER A 48 -23.40 -9.27 -5.23
N PRO A 49 -22.73 -8.17 -4.80
CA PRO A 49 -21.43 -7.69 -5.28
C PRO A 49 -20.26 -8.53 -4.76
N LEU A 50 -19.32 -8.84 -5.66
CA LEU A 50 -18.12 -9.62 -5.35
C LEU A 50 -16.95 -8.69 -4.96
N THR A 51 -16.21 -9.06 -3.92
CA THR A 51 -14.97 -8.37 -3.59
C THR A 51 -13.88 -8.66 -4.62
N LEU A 52 -12.78 -7.90 -4.58
CA LEU A 52 -11.65 -8.14 -5.47
C LEU A 52 -11.07 -9.56 -5.34
N ILE A 53 -11.02 -10.10 -4.12
CA ILE A 53 -10.53 -11.45 -3.83
C ILE A 53 -11.53 -12.52 -4.27
N ASP A 54 -12.84 -12.29 -4.16
CA ASP A 54 -13.85 -13.22 -4.69
C ASP A 54 -13.75 -13.37 -6.20
N LYS A 55 -13.56 -12.25 -6.92
CA LYS A 55 -13.32 -12.23 -8.37
C LYS A 55 -12.06 -13.04 -8.72
N ALA A 56 -10.97 -12.84 -7.98
CA ALA A 56 -9.74 -13.62 -8.15
C ALA A 56 -9.98 -15.12 -7.91
N ASN A 57 -10.73 -15.48 -6.87
CA ASN A 57 -11.05 -16.87 -6.53
C ASN A 57 -11.85 -17.57 -7.62
N LEU A 58 -12.87 -16.91 -8.19
CA LEU A 58 -13.65 -17.47 -9.30
C LEU A 58 -12.78 -17.69 -10.55
N ILE A 59 -11.87 -16.76 -10.86
CA ILE A 59 -10.87 -16.94 -11.94
C ILE A 59 -9.95 -18.13 -11.63
N GLY A 60 -9.50 -18.28 -10.39
CA GLY A 60 -8.67 -19.40 -9.94
C GLY A 60 -9.39 -20.75 -10.04
N ILE A 61 -10.68 -20.80 -9.68
CA ILE A 61 -11.53 -21.98 -9.85
C ILE A 61 -11.66 -22.33 -11.33
N ALA A 62 -11.96 -21.35 -12.19
CA ALA A 62 -12.04 -21.57 -13.64
C ALA A 62 -10.73 -22.14 -14.22
N ARG A 63 -9.57 -21.64 -13.77
CA ARG A 63 -8.25 -22.20 -14.14
C ARG A 63 -8.09 -23.65 -13.68
N LYS A 64 -8.49 -23.99 -12.46
CA LYS A 64 -8.44 -25.37 -11.92
C LYS A 64 -9.38 -26.31 -12.68
N MET A 65 -10.47 -25.78 -13.25
CA MET A 65 -11.40 -26.53 -14.11
C MET A 65 -10.86 -26.75 -15.53
N GLY A 66 -9.68 -26.20 -15.86
CA GLY A 66 -9.01 -26.42 -17.15
C GLY A 66 -9.24 -25.34 -18.19
N PHE A 67 -10.00 -24.28 -17.89
CA PHE A 67 -10.20 -23.18 -18.83
C PHE A 67 -8.92 -22.38 -19.06
N THR A 68 -8.64 -22.05 -20.33
CA THR A 68 -7.53 -21.17 -20.70
C THR A 68 -7.79 -19.73 -20.28
N LYS A 69 -6.74 -18.91 -20.20
CA LYS A 69 -6.86 -17.48 -19.88
C LYS A 69 -7.82 -16.75 -20.84
N THR A 70 -7.75 -17.08 -22.12
CA THR A 70 -8.64 -16.52 -23.16
C THR A 70 -10.10 -16.90 -22.91
N GLN A 71 -10.39 -18.18 -22.69
CA GLN A 71 -11.75 -18.65 -22.41
C GLN A 71 -12.37 -18.01 -21.16
N ILE A 72 -11.56 -17.77 -20.11
CA ILE A 72 -12.06 -17.10 -18.89
C ILE A 72 -12.33 -15.62 -19.17
N ALA A 73 -11.44 -14.93 -19.90
CA ALA A 73 -11.63 -13.53 -20.24
C ALA A 73 -12.90 -13.34 -21.11
N GLU A 74 -13.12 -14.21 -22.09
CA GLU A 74 -14.29 -14.15 -22.97
C GLU A 74 -15.59 -14.58 -22.26
N GLY A 75 -15.51 -15.57 -21.38
CA GLY A 75 -16.69 -16.24 -20.81
C GLY A 75 -17.10 -15.80 -19.41
N LEU A 76 -16.23 -15.13 -18.64
CA LEU A 76 -16.46 -14.84 -17.21
C LEU A 76 -16.23 -13.37 -16.82
N PHE A 77 -15.37 -12.62 -17.52
CA PHE A 77 -15.02 -11.26 -17.09
C PHE A 77 -16.22 -10.32 -17.00
N ASP A 78 -17.15 -10.41 -17.94
CA ASP A 78 -18.37 -9.59 -17.94
C ASP A 78 -19.21 -9.83 -16.68
N ALA A 79 -19.44 -11.09 -16.32
CA ALA A 79 -20.16 -11.46 -15.09
C ALA A 79 -19.43 -11.07 -13.80
N LEU A 80 -18.10 -10.88 -13.87
CA LEU A 80 -17.29 -10.36 -12.78
C LEU A 80 -17.11 -8.84 -12.82
N GLU A 81 -17.72 -8.15 -13.80
CA GLU A 81 -17.56 -6.71 -14.02
C GLU A 81 -16.08 -6.30 -14.20
N ILE A 82 -15.31 -7.14 -14.90
CA ILE A 82 -13.89 -6.91 -15.20
C ILE A 82 -13.76 -6.43 -16.64
N PRO A 83 -13.02 -5.34 -16.92
CA PRO A 83 -12.76 -4.92 -18.30
C PRO A 83 -12.08 -6.04 -19.11
N PRO A 84 -12.39 -6.20 -20.41
CA PRO A 84 -11.82 -7.26 -21.25
C PRO A 84 -10.37 -6.94 -21.67
N GLN A 85 -9.46 -6.88 -20.70
CA GLN A 85 -8.05 -6.58 -20.92
C GLN A 85 -7.20 -7.78 -20.50
N ALA A 86 -6.46 -8.34 -21.46
CA ALA A 86 -5.74 -9.60 -21.27
C ALA A 86 -4.72 -9.59 -20.11
N HIS A 87 -4.11 -8.43 -19.79
CA HIS A 87 -3.15 -8.33 -18.70
C HIS A 87 -3.80 -8.54 -17.32
N LEU A 88 -5.07 -8.16 -17.16
CA LEU A 88 -5.79 -8.27 -15.88
C LEU A 88 -5.90 -9.72 -15.40
N MET A 89 -5.88 -10.69 -16.32
CA MET A 89 -5.87 -12.11 -15.96
C MET A 89 -4.69 -12.46 -15.04
N ASN A 90 -3.48 -11.97 -15.36
CA ASN A 90 -2.31 -12.23 -14.54
C ASN A 90 -2.38 -11.50 -13.21
N ASP A 91 -2.94 -10.29 -13.21
CA ASP A 91 -3.11 -9.47 -12.02
C ASP A 91 -4.05 -10.13 -11.00
N TYR A 92 -5.22 -10.62 -11.45
CA TYR A 92 -6.13 -11.38 -10.58
C TYR A 92 -5.51 -12.69 -10.09
N LEU A 93 -4.78 -13.41 -10.94
CA LEU A 93 -4.09 -14.63 -10.53
C LEU A 93 -2.96 -14.36 -9.54
N PHE A 94 -2.32 -13.20 -9.60
CA PHE A 94 -1.34 -12.78 -8.62
C PHE A 94 -1.98 -12.59 -7.23
N LEU A 95 -3.19 -12.05 -7.14
CA LEU A 95 -3.88 -11.88 -5.84
C LEU A 95 -4.05 -13.19 -5.08
N LEU A 96 -4.21 -14.31 -5.79
CA LEU A 96 -4.30 -15.65 -5.19
C LEU A 96 -2.99 -16.16 -4.60
N LYS A 97 -1.86 -15.55 -4.96
CA LYS A 97 -0.54 -15.88 -4.39
C LYS A 97 -0.27 -15.14 -3.08
N LEU A 98 -1.04 -14.09 -2.79
CA LEU A 98 -0.84 -13.29 -1.58
C LEU A 98 -1.13 -14.14 -0.33
N PRO A 99 -0.36 -13.97 0.76
CA PRO A 99 -0.72 -14.48 2.07
C PRO A 99 -2.15 -14.09 2.46
N GLY A 100 -2.82 -14.93 3.24
CA GLY A 100 -4.22 -14.73 3.63
C GLY A 100 -4.44 -13.40 4.35
N GLU A 101 -3.46 -12.94 5.12
CA GLU A 101 -3.46 -11.65 5.81
C GLU A 101 -3.51 -10.47 4.83
N LEU A 102 -2.79 -10.55 3.70
CA LEU A 102 -2.82 -9.50 2.68
C LEU A 102 -4.10 -9.57 1.85
N GLN A 103 -4.63 -10.76 1.58
CA GLN A 103 -5.94 -10.91 0.94
C GLN A 103 -7.05 -10.33 1.83
N GLN A 104 -7.01 -10.60 3.13
CA GLN A 104 -7.96 -10.03 4.10
C GLN A 104 -7.82 -8.52 4.18
N LEU A 105 -6.59 -7.99 4.20
CA LEU A 105 -6.36 -6.54 4.17
C LEU A 105 -6.96 -5.88 2.92
N ILE A 106 -6.86 -6.53 1.75
CA ILE A 106 -7.46 -6.06 0.49
C ILE A 106 -8.99 -5.97 0.62
N VAL A 107 -9.62 -6.99 1.20
CA VAL A 107 -11.07 -7.04 1.42
C VAL A 107 -11.50 -5.98 2.43
N ASP A 108 -10.87 -5.96 3.61
CA ASP A 108 -11.25 -5.07 4.73
C ASP A 108 -11.09 -3.59 4.40
N LYS A 109 -10.13 -3.26 3.53
CA LYS A 109 -9.83 -1.88 3.11
C LYS A 109 -10.41 -1.52 1.75
N ASP A 110 -11.19 -2.42 1.14
CA ASP A 110 -11.79 -2.26 -0.19
C ASP A 110 -10.77 -1.71 -1.21
N LEU A 111 -9.63 -2.40 -1.32
CA LEU A 111 -8.55 -1.94 -2.18
C LEU A 111 -8.90 -2.16 -3.66
N SER A 112 -8.67 -1.14 -4.48
CA SER A 112 -8.69 -1.30 -5.93
C SER A 112 -7.57 -2.23 -6.40
N LEU A 113 -7.78 -2.89 -7.55
CA LEU A 113 -6.77 -3.79 -8.14
C LEU A 113 -5.40 -3.12 -8.24
N LYS A 114 -5.34 -1.90 -8.79
CA LYS A 114 -4.10 -1.13 -8.91
C LYS A 114 -3.36 -0.96 -7.57
N ARG A 115 -4.10 -0.72 -6.47
CA ARG A 115 -3.51 -0.59 -5.13
C ARG A 115 -3.04 -1.94 -4.59
N ALA A 116 -3.79 -3.02 -4.82
CA ALA A 116 -3.40 -4.37 -4.41
C ALA A 116 -2.13 -4.88 -5.14
N LEU A 117 -1.93 -4.49 -6.40
CA LEU A 117 -0.74 -4.88 -7.18
C LEU A 117 0.57 -4.28 -6.66
N ILE A 118 0.55 -3.38 -5.67
CA ILE A 118 1.76 -2.91 -4.99
C ILE A 118 2.62 -4.06 -4.48
N PHE A 119 1.98 -5.15 -4.01
CA PHE A 119 2.64 -6.31 -3.45
C PHE A 119 3.47 -7.10 -4.47
N GLN A 120 3.23 -6.93 -5.79
CA GLN A 120 4.05 -7.57 -6.83
C GLN A 120 5.52 -7.17 -6.72
N ARG A 121 5.79 -5.93 -6.29
CA ARG A 121 7.16 -5.41 -6.12
C ARG A 121 7.95 -6.12 -5.03
N ALA A 122 7.27 -6.83 -4.14
CA ALA A 122 7.84 -7.65 -3.09
C ALA A 122 7.34 -9.11 -3.18
N GLU A 123 7.01 -9.61 -4.38
CA GLU A 123 6.41 -10.96 -4.57
C GLU A 123 7.26 -12.06 -3.93
N ALA A 124 8.60 -11.96 -3.99
CA ALA A 124 9.51 -12.92 -3.37
C ALA A 124 9.62 -12.79 -1.83
N HIS A 125 9.02 -11.76 -1.24
CA HIS A 125 9.19 -11.35 0.15
C HIS A 125 7.87 -10.97 0.83
N LEU A 126 6.76 -11.59 0.43
CA LEU A 126 5.42 -11.28 0.97
C LEU A 126 5.31 -11.56 2.47
N ASP A 127 5.99 -12.59 2.98
CA ASP A 127 6.03 -12.87 4.43
C ASP A 127 6.66 -11.72 5.22
N TRP A 128 7.71 -11.10 4.67
CA TRP A 128 8.33 -9.92 5.27
C TRP A 128 7.38 -8.73 5.27
N VAL A 129 6.58 -8.56 4.21
CA VAL A 129 5.54 -7.51 4.15
C VAL A 129 4.47 -7.74 5.23
N VAL A 130 4.01 -8.97 5.42
CA VAL A 130 3.04 -9.31 6.48
C VAL A 130 3.61 -8.96 7.85
N GLN A 131 4.85 -9.37 8.14
CA GLN A 131 5.52 -9.08 9.41
C GLN A 131 5.69 -7.57 9.63
N LEU A 132 6.11 -6.83 8.60
CA LEU A 132 6.23 -5.37 8.65
C LEU A 132 4.91 -4.70 9.02
N ILE A 133 3.80 -5.10 8.37
CA ILE A 133 2.47 -4.54 8.66
C ILE A 133 2.04 -4.84 10.09
N GLN A 134 2.22 -6.09 10.54
CA GLN A 134 1.78 -6.53 11.86
C GLN A 134 2.60 -5.90 12.99
N ASN A 135 3.93 -5.93 12.89
CA ASN A 135 4.80 -5.44 13.95
C ASN A 135 4.79 -3.91 14.07
N LEU A 136 4.67 -3.20 12.94
CA LEU A 136 4.63 -1.74 12.94
C LEU A 136 3.21 -1.16 12.87
N HIS A 137 2.17 -2.01 12.86
CA HIS A 137 0.77 -1.61 12.76
C HIS A 137 0.50 -0.67 11.56
N LEU A 138 1.08 -0.97 10.41
CA LEU A 138 1.03 -0.08 9.25
C LEU A 138 -0.33 -0.10 8.56
N GLY A 139 -0.80 1.09 8.16
CA GLY A 139 -1.85 1.22 7.16
C GLY A 139 -1.35 0.91 5.75
N ILE A 140 -2.28 0.62 4.83
CA ILE A 140 -1.97 0.31 3.43
C ILE A 140 -1.17 1.40 2.71
N ASN A 141 -1.43 2.68 3.02
CA ASN A 141 -0.74 3.79 2.35
C ASN A 141 0.75 3.82 2.71
N MET A 142 1.07 3.69 4.01
CA MET A 142 2.46 3.62 4.46
C MET A 142 3.14 2.36 3.92
N THR A 143 2.45 1.22 3.97
CA THR A 143 2.97 -0.04 3.45
C THR A 143 3.33 0.09 1.97
N ALA A 144 2.43 0.70 1.18
CA ALA A 144 2.64 0.92 -0.24
C ALA A 144 3.80 1.89 -0.51
N GLU A 145 3.92 2.95 0.28
CA GLU A 145 5.03 3.89 0.24
C GLU A 145 6.36 3.19 0.49
N ILE A 146 6.47 2.38 1.56
CA ILE A 146 7.70 1.64 1.88
C ILE A 146 8.07 0.68 0.75
N ILE A 147 7.12 -0.15 0.29
CA ILE A 147 7.36 -1.13 -0.79
C ILE A 147 7.77 -0.44 -2.09
N GLN A 148 7.08 0.62 -2.50
CA GLN A 148 7.39 1.40 -3.71
C GLN A 148 8.81 1.95 -3.64
N ASN A 149 9.18 2.58 -2.51
CA ASN A 149 10.46 3.24 -2.37
C ASN A 149 11.62 2.25 -2.36
N ILE A 150 11.52 1.16 -1.59
CA ILE A 150 12.55 0.11 -1.59
C ILE A 150 12.73 -0.44 -3.02
N TRP A 151 11.63 -0.72 -3.72
CA TRP A 151 11.69 -1.25 -5.08
C TRP A 151 12.34 -0.26 -6.06
N GLU A 152 11.94 1.02 -6.06
CA GLU A 152 12.54 2.04 -6.93
C GLU A 152 14.03 2.23 -6.67
N MET A 153 14.43 2.30 -5.39
CA MET A 153 15.84 2.43 -5.03
C MET A 153 16.65 1.17 -5.37
N ALA A 154 16.05 -0.01 -5.23
CA ALA A 154 16.69 -1.26 -5.63
C ALA A 154 16.97 -1.24 -7.14
N GLN A 155 15.99 -0.82 -7.97
CA GLN A 155 16.17 -0.66 -9.41
C GLN A 155 17.21 0.41 -9.77
N ARG A 156 17.18 1.58 -9.12
CA ARG A 156 18.13 2.67 -9.37
C ARG A 156 19.57 2.24 -9.08
N ASP A 157 19.75 1.47 -8.01
CA ASP A 157 21.08 1.11 -7.49
C ASP A 157 21.54 -0.28 -7.97
N ASP A 158 20.85 -0.90 -8.92
CA ASP A 158 21.12 -2.24 -9.47
C ASP A 158 21.28 -3.33 -8.38
N THR A 159 20.33 -3.34 -7.43
CA THR A 159 20.27 -4.31 -6.32
C THR A 159 18.90 -4.95 -6.25
N ASP A 160 18.77 -6.08 -5.53
CA ASP A 160 17.47 -6.67 -5.26
C ASP A 160 16.76 -5.99 -4.07
N PHE A 161 15.44 -6.21 -3.99
CA PHE A 161 14.57 -5.61 -2.97
C PHE A 161 15.06 -5.88 -1.55
N ARG A 162 15.46 -7.11 -1.23
CA ARG A 162 15.91 -7.50 0.11
C ARG A 162 17.23 -6.82 0.45
N THR A 163 18.20 -6.87 -0.46
CA THR A 163 19.49 -6.20 -0.25
C THR A 163 19.30 -4.71 0.01
N LYS A 164 18.43 -4.04 -0.76
CA LYS A 164 18.11 -2.63 -0.54
C LYS A 164 17.45 -2.39 0.83
N ALA A 165 16.45 -3.18 1.19
CA ALA A 165 15.78 -3.08 2.48
C ALA A 165 16.74 -3.31 3.66
N GLN A 166 17.72 -4.21 3.52
CA GLN A 166 18.78 -4.44 4.52
C GLN A 166 19.73 -3.25 4.64
N GLN A 167 20.18 -2.68 3.52
CA GLN A 167 21.03 -1.48 3.51
C GLN A 167 20.34 -0.29 4.20
N MET A 168 19.02 -0.19 4.08
CA MET A 168 18.22 0.83 4.76
C MET A 168 17.93 0.52 6.24
N GLY A 169 18.35 -0.65 6.73
CA GLY A 169 18.04 -1.13 8.08
C GLY A 169 16.55 -1.44 8.31
N LEU A 170 15.76 -1.58 7.24
CA LEU A 170 14.32 -1.87 7.33
C LEU A 170 14.03 -3.36 7.46
N TRP A 171 14.96 -4.20 7.02
CA TRP A 171 14.73 -5.64 6.94
C TRP A 171 14.48 -6.26 8.31
N ASP A 172 15.33 -5.92 9.29
CA ASP A 172 15.27 -6.51 10.64
C ASP A 172 14.15 -5.88 11.48
N ILE A 173 13.86 -4.58 11.27
CA ILE A 173 12.75 -3.87 11.91
C ILE A 173 11.41 -4.59 11.68
N ALA A 174 11.21 -5.14 10.49
CA ALA A 174 9.98 -5.87 10.19
C ALA A 174 9.80 -7.13 11.03
N ARG A 175 10.87 -7.69 11.62
CA ARG A 175 10.85 -8.97 12.32
C ARG A 175 10.83 -8.83 13.85
N GLU A 176 11.11 -7.65 14.36
CA GLU A 176 11.14 -7.35 15.79
C GLU A 176 9.76 -6.85 16.25
N GLY A 177 9.24 -7.44 17.33
CA GLY A 177 8.05 -6.92 17.99
C GLY A 177 8.42 -5.63 18.74
N ILE A 178 7.73 -4.53 18.42
CA ILE A 178 8.04 -3.20 18.97
C ILE A 178 6.85 -2.73 19.81
N ASP A 179 7.12 -2.32 21.05
CA ASP A 179 6.09 -1.87 22.01
C ASP A 179 5.37 -0.58 21.55
N ASP A 180 6.11 0.42 21.04
CA ASP A 180 5.56 1.61 20.40
C ASP A 180 6.13 1.75 18.98
N PRO A 181 5.37 1.41 17.92
CA PRO A 181 5.87 1.45 16.55
C PRO A 181 5.99 2.88 15.99
N ARG A 182 5.38 3.89 16.63
CA ARG A 182 5.31 5.24 16.05
C ARG A 182 6.67 5.90 15.81
N PRO A 183 7.62 5.87 16.77
CA PRO A 183 8.96 6.43 16.55
C PRO A 183 9.70 5.70 15.41
N VAL A 184 9.55 4.38 15.34
CA VAL A 184 10.16 3.57 14.29
C VAL A 184 9.59 3.94 12.92
N VAL A 185 8.27 4.09 12.81
CA VAL A 185 7.63 4.50 11.56
C VAL A 185 8.09 5.91 11.11
N MET A 186 8.34 6.83 12.03
CA MET A 186 8.91 8.14 11.71
C MET A 186 10.34 8.02 11.18
N ASP A 187 11.19 7.22 11.85
CA ASP A 187 12.57 6.94 11.41
C ASP A 187 12.59 6.31 10.00
N ILE A 188 11.69 5.37 9.71
CA ILE A 188 11.55 4.77 8.37
C ILE A 188 11.26 5.84 7.31
N ARG A 189 10.36 6.79 7.59
CA ARG A 189 10.04 7.88 6.66
C ARG A 189 11.23 8.79 6.41
N GLU A 190 11.96 9.15 7.47
CA GLU A 190 13.16 9.97 7.36
C GLU A 190 14.23 9.27 6.51
N LYS A 191 14.47 7.97 6.76
CA LYS A 191 15.39 7.14 5.97
C LYS A 191 15.00 7.05 4.50
N ILE A 192 13.71 6.83 4.22
CA ILE A 192 13.20 6.80 2.84
C ILE A 192 13.42 8.15 2.16
N ASN A 193 13.05 9.26 2.80
CA ASN A 193 13.23 10.60 2.22
C ASN A 193 14.70 10.91 1.94
N ALA A 194 15.58 10.61 2.90
CA ALA A 194 17.02 10.81 2.75
C ALA A 194 17.60 10.00 1.57
N ALA A 195 17.17 8.76 1.40
CA ALA A 195 17.68 7.87 0.36
C ALA A 195 17.11 8.18 -1.05
N ARG A 196 15.89 8.74 -1.13
CA ARG A 196 15.27 9.16 -2.40
C ARG A 196 15.97 10.38 -2.99
N MET A 197 16.37 11.32 -2.15
CA MET A 197 16.86 12.63 -2.58
C MET A 197 18.24 12.96 -1.97
N PRO A 198 19.27 12.13 -2.21
CA PRO A 198 20.56 12.26 -1.51
C PRO A 198 21.21 13.64 -1.71
N HIS A 199 21.04 14.24 -2.89
CA HIS A 199 21.53 15.59 -3.17
C HIS A 199 20.76 16.68 -2.42
N LEU A 200 19.44 16.55 -2.27
CA LEU A 200 18.64 17.51 -1.52
C LEU A 200 18.84 17.35 -0.01
N THR A 201 19.03 16.12 0.47
CA THR A 201 19.37 15.87 1.87
C THR A 201 20.74 16.46 2.23
N ALA A 202 21.73 16.33 1.34
CA ALA A 202 23.01 16.99 1.52
C ALA A 202 22.87 18.53 1.50
N ALA A 203 22.09 19.09 0.58
CA ALA A 203 21.81 20.51 0.53
C ALA A 203 21.08 21.02 1.79
N GLU A 204 20.09 20.27 2.27
CA GLU A 204 19.33 20.58 3.50
C GLU A 204 20.23 20.56 4.73
N GLU A 205 21.10 19.56 4.86
CA GLU A 205 22.05 19.47 5.97
C GLU A 205 23.07 20.62 5.92
N THR A 206 23.56 20.96 4.73
CA THR A 206 24.47 22.10 4.55
C THR A 206 23.77 23.42 4.91
N LEU A 207 22.52 23.61 4.48
CA LEU A 207 21.71 24.79 4.83
C LEU A 207 21.45 24.86 6.35
N LYS A 208 21.09 23.74 7.00
CA LYS A 208 20.90 23.67 8.46
C LYS A 208 22.18 24.07 9.22
N GLN A 209 23.33 23.55 8.80
CA GLN A 209 24.62 23.90 9.40
C GLN A 209 24.95 25.38 9.19
N THR A 210 24.63 25.92 8.01
CA THR A 210 24.85 27.32 7.68
C THR A 210 23.96 28.26 8.50
N ILE A 211 22.66 27.94 8.64
CA ILE A 211 21.72 28.66 9.51
C ILE A 211 22.20 28.65 10.97
N LYS A 212 22.68 27.50 11.45
CA LYS A 212 23.22 27.37 12.81
C LYS A 212 24.47 28.22 13.02
N ALA A 213 25.33 28.32 11.99
CA ALA A 213 26.55 29.13 12.03
C ALA A 213 26.26 30.64 11.91
N ALA A 214 25.14 31.03 11.29
CA ALA A 214 24.76 32.42 11.07
C ALA A 214 24.41 33.21 12.36
N LYS A 215 24.32 32.54 13.51
CA LYS A 215 23.99 33.14 14.82
C LYS A 215 22.66 33.91 14.83
N ILE A 216 21.67 33.40 14.11
CA ILE A 216 20.32 33.96 14.07
C ILE A 216 19.72 33.92 15.50
N PRO A 217 19.02 34.98 15.95
CA PRO A 217 18.40 35.02 17.28
C PRO A 217 17.45 33.84 17.52
N GLU A 218 17.47 33.23 18.70
CA GLU A 218 16.68 32.03 19.03
C GLU A 218 15.15 32.20 18.89
N ASN A 219 14.65 33.43 18.96
CA ASN A 219 13.25 33.77 18.78
C ASN A 219 12.82 33.99 17.32
N VAL A 220 13.73 33.77 16.37
CA VAL A 220 13.47 33.79 14.93
C VAL A 220 13.40 32.34 14.42
N LYS A 221 12.25 31.97 13.86
CA LYS A 221 12.07 30.69 13.16
C LYS A 221 12.45 30.87 11.69
N VAL A 222 13.32 30.02 11.18
CA VAL A 222 13.69 29.98 9.77
C VAL A 222 13.03 28.78 9.11
N LYS A 223 12.39 29.00 7.97
CA LYS A 223 11.79 27.97 7.12
C LYS A 223 12.29 28.12 5.69
N TRP A 224 12.33 27.00 4.98
CA TRP A 224 12.65 26.91 3.56
C TRP A 224 11.69 25.92 2.89
N ASP A 225 11.70 25.92 1.55
CA ASP A 225 11.06 24.85 0.79
C ASP A 225 11.87 23.55 0.94
N PRO A 226 11.32 22.49 1.55
CA PRO A 226 12.04 21.23 1.75
C PRO A 226 12.44 20.54 0.43
N TYR A 227 11.85 20.94 -0.70
CA TYR A 227 12.20 20.41 -2.03
C TYR A 227 13.11 21.35 -2.83
N PHE A 228 13.44 22.54 -2.31
CA PHE A 228 14.24 23.56 -3.00
C PHE A 228 13.70 23.94 -4.39
N GLU A 229 12.39 23.80 -4.64
CA GLU A 229 11.77 24.25 -5.90
C GLU A 229 11.60 25.77 -5.91
N LYS A 230 11.37 26.35 -4.73
CA LYS A 230 11.32 27.80 -4.52
C LYS A 230 12.60 28.29 -3.85
N GLN A 231 13.26 29.24 -4.50
CA GLN A 231 14.38 29.95 -3.90
C GLN A 231 13.90 30.90 -2.80
N GLY A 232 14.63 30.91 -1.69
CA GLY A 232 14.50 31.88 -0.61
C GLY A 232 14.26 31.25 0.76
N LEU A 233 14.31 32.10 1.78
CA LEU A 233 14.03 31.75 3.17
C LEU A 233 12.89 32.59 3.71
N GLU A 234 12.08 31.96 4.55
CA GLU A 234 11.06 32.63 5.34
C GLU A 234 11.53 32.70 6.79
N MET A 235 11.68 33.93 7.30
CA MET A 235 12.01 34.18 8.71
C MET A 235 10.79 34.73 9.43
N THR A 236 10.35 34.05 10.48
CA THR A 236 9.19 34.47 11.29
C THR A 236 9.60 34.71 12.72
N PHE A 237 9.20 35.84 13.29
CA PHE A 237 9.42 36.17 14.69
C PHE A 237 8.19 36.89 15.26
N HIS A 238 8.08 36.88 16.58
CA HIS A 238 7.04 37.61 17.31
C HIS A 238 7.72 38.53 18.33
N ALA A 239 7.28 39.78 18.38
CA ALA A 239 7.71 40.76 19.37
C ALA A 239 6.47 41.34 20.05
N LYS A 240 6.48 41.37 21.39
CA LYS A 240 5.35 41.87 22.20
C LYS A 240 5.38 43.39 22.36
N ASP A 241 6.55 44.01 22.17
CA ASP A 241 6.79 45.43 22.33
C ASP A 241 7.90 45.94 21.38
N LEU A 242 8.08 47.26 21.35
CA LEU A 242 9.05 47.91 20.47
C LEU A 242 10.50 47.57 20.84
N GLU A 243 10.79 47.35 22.13
CA GLU A 243 12.14 47.06 22.61
C GLU A 243 12.58 45.66 22.15
N GLU A 244 11.69 44.68 22.25
CA GLU A 244 11.89 43.33 21.74
C GLU A 244 12.05 43.31 20.22
N LEU A 245 11.23 44.07 19.49
CA LEU A 245 11.37 44.21 18.03
C LEU A 245 12.74 44.78 17.66
N GLN A 246 13.19 45.83 18.33
CA GLN A 246 14.51 46.42 18.09
C GLN A 246 15.65 45.44 18.42
N LYS A 247 15.51 44.64 19.48
CA LYS A 247 16.49 43.62 19.84
C LYS A 247 16.61 42.54 18.77
N ILE A 248 15.47 42.07 18.23
CA ILE A 248 15.44 41.08 17.14
C ILE A 248 16.08 41.66 15.87
N LEU A 249 15.70 42.88 15.48
CA LEU A 249 16.22 43.52 14.27
C LEU A 249 17.73 43.77 14.36
N ARG A 250 18.26 44.15 15.54
CA ARG A 250 19.72 44.24 15.74
C ARG A 250 20.37 42.86 15.64
N GLY A 251 19.82 41.86 16.31
CA GLY A 251 20.36 40.50 16.25
C GLY A 251 20.37 39.91 14.83
N LEU A 252 19.38 40.25 14.00
CA LEU A 252 19.37 39.89 12.57
C LEU A 252 20.37 40.70 11.74
N SER A 253 20.57 41.97 12.07
CA SER A 253 21.59 42.82 11.42
C SER A 253 23.01 42.34 11.74
N ASP A 254 23.22 41.83 12.96
CA ASP A 254 24.51 41.32 13.44
C ASP A 254 24.76 39.85 13.05
N ALA A 255 23.73 39.16 12.52
CA ALA A 255 23.83 37.79 12.07
C ALA A 255 24.63 37.70 10.76
N ASN A 256 25.46 36.66 10.62
CA ASN A 256 26.22 36.43 9.40
C ASN A 256 25.36 35.69 8.38
N LEU A 257 24.53 36.44 7.65
CA LEU A 257 23.51 35.90 6.73
C LEU A 257 24.03 35.61 5.30
N GLU A 258 25.18 36.17 4.90
CA GLU A 258 25.77 35.95 3.57
C GLU A 258 25.92 34.45 3.20
N PRO A 259 26.53 33.59 4.06
CA PRO A 259 26.70 32.18 3.76
C PRO A 259 25.36 31.45 3.50
N VAL A 260 24.28 31.95 4.10
CA VAL A 260 22.95 31.33 4.02
C VAL A 260 22.34 31.53 2.63
N PHE A 261 22.57 32.68 1.98
CA PHE A 261 21.98 32.99 0.67
C PHE A 261 22.78 32.43 -0.52
N ASP A 262 24.08 32.18 -0.36
CA ASP A 262 24.93 31.59 -1.41
C ASP A 262 24.68 30.09 -1.66
N GLN A 263 23.87 29.45 -0.81
CA GLN A 263 23.54 28.01 -0.90
C GLN A 263 22.13 27.72 -1.42
N ILE A 264 21.41 28.74 -1.90
CA ILE A 264 20.01 28.69 -2.35
C ILE A 264 19.92 28.82 -3.87
#